data_AF-L5MDT7-F1
#
_entry.id   AF-L5MDT7-F1
#
_cell.length_a   1.000
_cell.length_b   1.000
_cell.length_c   1.000
_cell.angle_alpha   90.00
_cell.angle_beta   90.00
_cell.angle_gamma   90.00
#
_symmetry.space_group_name_H-M   'P 1'
#
loop_
_entity.id
_entity.type
_entity.pdbx_description
1 polymer ?
#
loop_
_entity_poly.entity_id
_entity_poly.type
_entity_poly.pdbx_seq_one_letter_code
_entity_poly.pdbx_strand_id
1 'polypeptide(L)'
;MSSQIRQNYSTEVEAVVNLLANLHLWISHTYLSLGSYFHREDVALRGMGHFFRELAEKCKGPEHLLKLQNQHGGHVLFQDVQKPSQEE
;
A
#
# COMPACT_ATOMS: atom_id res chain seq x y z
N MET A 1 -2.28 13.19 21.90
CA MET A 1 -1.09 13.96 22.34
C MET A 1 -0.23 14.26 21.11
N SER A 2 0.34 15.46 20.98
CA SER A 2 1.22 15.76 19.85
C SER A 2 2.61 15.19 20.09
N SER A 3 3.26 14.71 19.03
CA SER A 3 4.65 14.27 19.10
C SER A 3 5.59 15.45 19.38
N GLN A 4 6.65 15.21 20.15
CA GLN A 4 7.64 16.22 20.51
C GLN A 4 8.47 16.71 19.30
N ILE A 5 8.57 15.89 18.25
CA ILE A 5 9.36 16.19 17.04
C ILE A 5 8.55 16.86 15.94
N ARG A 6 7.24 17.09 16.15
CA ARG A 6 6.35 17.62 15.12
C ARG A 6 6.59 19.11 14.89
N GLN A 7 7.04 19.47 13.69
CA GLN A 7 7.31 20.86 13.29
C GLN A 7 6.77 21.11 11.87
N ASN A 8 6.01 22.20 11.67
CA ASN A 8 5.44 22.59 10.37
C ASN A 8 4.66 21.47 9.63
N TYR A 9 4.10 20.51 10.37
CA TYR A 9 3.38 19.37 9.83
C TYR A 9 1.90 19.46 10.20
N SER A 10 1.08 20.00 9.30
CA SER A 10 -0.35 20.20 9.56
C SER A 10 -1.09 18.87 9.67
N THR A 11 -2.26 18.89 10.31
CA THR A 11 -3.14 17.72 10.41
C THR A 11 -3.66 17.28 9.04
N GLU A 12 -3.82 18.21 8.10
CA GLU A 12 -4.22 17.91 6.72
C GLU A 12 -3.14 17.13 5.97
N VAL A 13 -1.86 17.55 6.07
CA VAL A 13 -0.75 16.83 5.43
C VAL A 13 -0.62 15.42 6.03
N GLU A 14 -0.73 15.30 7.35
CA GLU A 14 -0.77 14.00 8.04
C GLU A 14 -1.90 13.09 7.52
N ALA A 15 -3.10 13.64 7.32
CA ALA A 15 -4.23 12.88 6.80
C ALA A 15 -3.99 12.41 5.36
N VAL A 16 -3.45 13.27 4.50
CA VAL A 16 -3.14 12.94 3.10
C VAL A 16 -2.03 11.90 3.00
N VAL A 17 -0.99 11.97 3.84
CA VAL A 17 0.08 10.95 3.85
C VAL A 17 -0.46 9.59 4.29
N ASN A 18 -1.32 9.56 5.31
CA ASN A 18 -2.01 8.32 5.71
C ASN A 18 -2.92 7.77 4.61
N LEU A 19 -3.70 8.62 3.94
CA LEU A 19 -4.55 8.22 2.82
C LEU A 19 -3.71 7.59 1.69
N LEU A 20 -2.61 8.24 1.32
CA LEU A 20 -1.75 7.77 0.24
C LEU A 20 -1.02 6.47 0.61
N ALA A 21 -0.59 6.32 1.87
CA ALA A 21 -0.02 5.07 2.36
C ALA A 21 -1.01 3.91 2.25
N ASN A 22 -2.27 4.11 2.67
CA ASN A 22 -3.33 3.11 2.55
C ASN A 22 -3.66 2.80 1.08
N LEU A 23 -3.70 3.80 0.21
CA LEU A 23 -3.92 3.59 -1.23
C LEU A 23 -2.81 2.73 -1.85
N HIS A 24 -1.55 3.00 -1.51
CA HIS A 24 -0.42 2.21 -1.99
C HIS A 24 -0.44 0.77 -1.43
N LEU A 25 -0.90 0.57 -0.20
CA LEU A 25 -1.11 -0.78 0.35
C LEU A 25 -2.20 -1.53 -0.43
N TRP A 26 -3.32 -0.87 -0.74
CA TRP A 26 -4.39 -1.44 -1.54
C TRP A 26 -3.94 -1.80 -2.96
N ILE A 27 -3.16 -0.94 -3.61
CA ILE A 27 -2.56 -1.22 -4.94
C ILE A 27 -1.62 -2.42 -4.85
N SER A 28 -0.75 -2.48 -3.83
CA SER A 28 0.18 -3.60 -3.64
C SER A 28 -0.57 -4.91 -3.44
N HIS A 29 -1.62 -4.90 -2.61
CA HIS A 29 -2.50 -6.05 -2.39
C HIS A 29 -3.18 -6.50 -3.70
N THR A 30 -3.70 -5.54 -4.48
CA THR A 30 -4.35 -5.82 -5.76
C THR A 30 -3.38 -6.48 -6.74
N TYR A 31 -2.13 -6.00 -6.82
CA TYR A 31 -1.11 -6.64 -7.65
C TYR A 31 -0.75 -8.05 -7.19
N LEU A 32 -0.67 -8.31 -5.88
CA LEU A 32 -0.48 -9.67 -5.37
C LEU A 32 -1.66 -10.59 -5.71
N SER A 33 -2.89 -10.09 -5.60
CA SER A 33 -4.11 -10.82 -5.97
C SER A 33 -4.11 -11.17 -7.46
N LEU A 34 -3.78 -10.21 -8.33
CA LEU A 34 -3.67 -10.44 -9.77
C LEU A 34 -2.54 -11.42 -10.09
N GLY A 35 -1.39 -11.27 -9.44
CA GLY A 35 -0.27 -12.20 -9.57
C GLY A 35 -0.67 -13.64 -9.27
N SER A 36 -1.45 -13.82 -8.20
CA SER A 36 -1.98 -15.12 -7.78
C SER A 36 -3.02 -15.67 -8.76
N TYR A 37 -3.96 -14.82 -9.24
CA TYR A 37 -4.98 -15.20 -10.22
C TYR A 37 -4.35 -15.74 -11.51
N PHE A 38 -3.39 -15.01 -12.09
CA PHE A 38 -2.74 -15.42 -13.33
C PHE A 38 -1.76 -16.60 -13.16
N HIS A 39 -1.41 -16.98 -11.93
CA HIS A 39 -0.61 -18.16 -11.66
C HIS A 39 -1.43 -19.46 -11.62
N ARG A 40 -2.77 -19.37 -11.53
CA ARG A 40 -3.64 -20.54 -11.52
C ARG A 40 -3.50 -21.36 -12.80
N GLU A 41 -3.62 -22.68 -12.67
CA GLU A 41 -3.41 -23.61 -13.78
C GLU A 41 -4.48 -23.49 -14.88
N ASP A 42 -5.69 -23.08 -14.52
CA ASP A 42 -6.81 -22.86 -15.43
C ASP A 42 -6.69 -21.55 -16.24
N VAL A 43 -6.01 -20.54 -15.69
CA VAL A 43 -5.74 -19.28 -16.40
C VAL A 43 -4.47 -19.39 -17.26
N ALA A 44 -3.46 -20.13 -16.79
CA ALA A 44 -2.21 -20.45 -17.51
C ALA A 44 -1.37 -19.26 -18.04
N LEU A 45 -1.59 -18.04 -17.53
CA LEU A 45 -0.85 -16.83 -17.93
C LEU A 45 0.28 -16.49 -16.93
N ARG A 46 1.15 -17.45 -16.63
CA ARG A 46 2.20 -17.31 -15.60
C ARG A 46 3.13 -16.10 -15.80
N GLY A 47 3.38 -15.68 -17.04
CA GLY A 47 4.16 -14.47 -17.33
C GLY A 47 3.52 -13.20 -16.78
N MET A 48 2.19 -13.07 -16.91
CA MET A 48 1.44 -11.98 -16.30
C MET A 48 1.43 -12.09 -14.77
N GLY A 49 1.31 -13.32 -14.25
CA GLY A 49 1.42 -13.58 -12.81
C GLY A 49 2.74 -13.09 -12.21
N HIS A 50 3.86 -13.40 -12.87
CA HIS A 50 5.18 -12.91 -12.49
C HIS A 50 5.28 -11.38 -12.56
N PHE A 51 4.80 -10.79 -13.66
CA PHE A 51 4.81 -9.34 -13.85
C PHE A 51 4.10 -8.60 -12.71
N PHE A 52 2.88 -9.01 -12.35
CA PHE A 52 2.14 -8.36 -11.26
C PHE A 52 2.79 -8.59 -9.90
N ARG A 53 3.37 -9.77 -9.65
CA ARG A 53 4.14 -10.01 -8.42
C ARG A 53 5.36 -9.09 -8.31
N GLU A 54 6.13 -8.92 -9.39
CA GLU A 54 7.25 -7.98 -9.40
C GLU A 54 6.79 -6.53 -9.18
N LEU A 55 5.65 -6.13 -9.74
CA LEU A 55 5.07 -4.80 -9.50
C LEU A 55 4.71 -4.60 -8.02
N ALA A 56 4.14 -5.62 -7.38
CA ALA A 56 3.84 -5.58 -5.94
C ALA A 56 5.12 -5.43 -5.11
N GLU A 57 6.15 -6.23 -5.40
CA GLU A 57 7.45 -6.19 -4.69
C GLU A 57 8.18 -4.85 -4.90
N LYS A 58 8.01 -4.22 -6.07
CA LYS A 58 8.56 -2.89 -6.37
C LYS A 58 7.74 -1.75 -5.78
N CYS A 59 6.52 -2.01 -5.29
CA CYS A 59 5.66 -0.99 -4.68
C CYS A 59 6.15 -0.61 -3.26
N LYS A 60 7.26 0.10 -3.18
CA LYS A 60 7.82 0.65 -1.93
C LYS A 60 7.12 1.92 -1.44
N GLY A 61 6.02 2.28 -2.10
CA GLY A 61 5.22 3.46 -1.82
C GLY A 61 4.77 3.55 -0.35
N PRO A 62 4.19 2.48 0.24
CA PRO A 62 3.77 2.51 1.64
C PRO A 62 4.94 2.73 2.59
N GLU A 63 6.05 2.02 2.39
CA GLU A 63 7.22 2.09 3.29
C GLU A 63 7.82 3.50 3.35
N HIS A 64 7.95 4.16 2.20
CA HIS A 64 8.48 5.53 2.17
C HIS A 64 7.54 6.53 2.84
N LEU A 65 6.24 6.41 2.63
CA LEU A 65 5.24 7.31 3.24
C LEU A 65 5.14 7.11 4.75
N LEU A 66 5.19 5.86 5.23
CA LEU A 66 5.20 5.56 6.67
C LEU A 66 6.47 6.08 7.35
N LYS A 67 7.64 5.97 6.69
CA LYS A 67 8.88 6.59 7.18
C LYS A 67 8.76 8.10 7.26
N LEU A 68 8.21 8.73 6.22
CA LEU A 68 7.97 10.18 6.19
C LEU A 68 7.04 10.62 7.34
N GLN A 69 5.94 9.90 7.55
CA GLN A 69 4.97 10.14 8.63
C GLN A 69 5.66 10.14 10.00
N ASN A 70 6.44 9.09 10.28
CA ASN A 70 7.16 8.93 11.54
C ASN A 70 8.23 10.00 11.74
N GLN A 71 8.96 10.37 10.68
CA GLN A 71 9.99 11.42 10.73
C GLN A 71 9.44 12.80 11.10
N HIS A 72 8.20 13.10 10.70
CA HIS A 72 7.55 14.38 11.00
C HIS A 72 6.71 14.33 12.30
N GLY A 73 6.79 13.23 13.06
CA GLY A 73 6.01 13.07 14.29
C GLY A 73 4.50 12.95 14.06
N GLY A 74 4.10 12.54 12.86
CA GLY A 74 2.73 12.16 12.54
C GLY A 74 2.41 10.77 13.08
N HIS A 75 1.13 10.48 13.24
CA HIS A 75 0.62 9.18 13.64
C HIS A 75 0.17 8.41 12.41
N VAL A 76 0.60 7.15 12.33
CA VAL A 76 0.20 6.24 11.26
C VAL A 76 -1.21 5.71 11.54
N LEU A 77 -2.09 5.81 10.56
CA LEU A 77 -3.43 5.24 10.60
C LEU A 77 -3.61 4.26 9.45
N PHE A 78 -3.59 2.97 9.78
CA PHE A 78 -3.93 1.92 8.83
C PHE A 78 -5.44 1.80 8.72
N GLN A 79 -5.93 1.74 7.48
CA GLN A 79 -7.32 1.40 7.17
C GLN A 79 -7.36 -0.04 6.67
N ASP A 80 -8.50 -0.70 6.88
CA ASP A 80 -8.70 -2.05 6.37
C ASP A 80 -8.56 -2.08 4.85
N VAL A 81 -7.67 -2.94 4.37
CA VAL A 81 -7.54 -3.24 2.95
C VAL A 81 -8.68 -4.17 2.59
N GLN A 82 -9.69 -3.64 1.91
CA GLN A 82 -10.81 -4.47 1.47
C GLN A 82 -10.35 -5.53 0.47
N LYS A 83 -10.93 -6.72 0.62
CA LYS A 83 -10.75 -7.83 -0.32
C LYS A 83 -11.15 -7.37 -1.73
N PRO A 84 -10.35 -7.66 -2.76
CA PRO A 84 -10.76 -7.41 -4.13
C PRO A 84 -12.07 -8.13 -4.42
N SER A 85 -13.00 -7.48 -5.12
CA SER A 85 -14.37 -7.98 -5.36
C SER A 85 -14.46 -9.25 -6.21
N GLN A 86 -13.33 -9.83 -6.65
CA GLN A 86 -13.27 -10.99 -7.54
C GLN A 86 -12.43 -12.16 -7.00
N GLU A 87 -12.27 -12.28 -5.68
CA GLU A 87 -11.88 -13.58 -5.12
C GLU A 87 -13.07 -14.55 -5.20
N GLU A 88 -13.22 -15.20 -6.36
CA GLU A 88 -14.01 -16.45 -6.53
C GLU A 88 -13.21 -17.67 -6.08
#